data_AF-A0A434TWK3-F1
#
_entry.id   AF-A0A434TWK3-F1
#
_cell.length_a   1.000
_cell.length_b   1.000
_cell.length_c   1.000
_cell.angle_alpha   90.00
_cell.angle_beta   90.00
_cell.angle_gamma   90.00
#
_symmetry.space_group_name_H-M   'P 1'
#
loop_
_entity.id
_entity.type
_entity.pdbx_description
1 polymer ?
#
loop_
_entity_poly.entity_id
_entity_poly.type
_entity_poly.pdbx_seq_one_letter_code
_entity_poly.pdbx_strand_id
1 'polypeptide(L)'
;MHEVFQRKDGPNLVPPSYGKELEILDAKAISHFGMRITDALSAQSKSIEMQIVKTNDASVVGTARRLVLAPDSDFPNISNHMADALADAQKSRGIPGGMLLVFDGKVGGDGKPFLGVIKAEMQSGFQRRLAAAKVVTEFLENIFLTPATRLYKLALFISEDVAVTASTSWRCFVFDSNITAARRENAAVYFYDGFLGCAFPESGKYETAKFFDLTKEFVRTSVNDRDLRRDLGDALFAFVKVDQAPTFTSQQFGDTYLPPELRDPFNRFLEAKKFPTDRAVVRDISEMGGRLRRRKYKFGPDIEFSASPDAIRNGTVTIEDVPPSDVSDSEGASWTRITVRRPVTEQL
;
A
#
# COMPACT_ATOMS: atom_id res chain seq x y z
N MET A 1 -26.64 -3.75 4.55
CA MET A 1 -25.71 -3.24 3.51
C MET A 1 -25.98 -1.76 3.31
N HIS A 2 -24.95 -0.95 3.08
CA HIS A 2 -25.08 0.50 2.86
C HIS A 2 -24.55 0.88 1.49
N GLU A 3 -25.02 2.00 0.95
CA GLU A 3 -24.44 2.60 -0.26
C GLU A 3 -23.69 3.88 0.12
N VAL A 4 -22.42 3.96 -0.29
CA VAL A 4 -21.59 5.14 -0.09
C VAL A 4 -21.31 5.78 -1.44
N PHE A 5 -21.70 7.04 -1.58
CA PHE A 5 -21.63 7.74 -2.86
C PHE A 5 -20.24 8.32 -3.14
N GLN A 6 -19.92 8.42 -4.43
CA GLN A 6 -18.79 9.20 -4.90
C GLN A 6 -19.05 10.69 -4.61
N ARG A 7 -18.01 11.43 -4.20
CA ARG A 7 -18.13 12.89 -4.03
C ARG A 7 -18.38 13.55 -5.39
N LYS A 8 -19.45 14.36 -5.46
CA LYS A 8 -19.75 15.27 -6.58
C LYS A 8 -18.95 16.57 -6.42
N ASP A 9 -18.97 17.46 -7.43
CA ASP A 9 -18.22 18.72 -7.41
C ASP A 9 -18.47 19.55 -6.14
N GLY A 10 -17.44 19.68 -5.30
CA GLY A 10 -17.43 20.49 -4.07
C GLY A 10 -16.81 19.76 -2.87
N PRO A 11 -16.58 20.46 -1.74
CA PRO A 11 -16.09 19.86 -0.50
C PRO A 11 -17.17 19.06 0.24
N ASN A 12 -18.43 19.14 -0.21
CA ASN A 12 -19.58 18.64 0.54
C ASN A 12 -19.61 17.10 0.57
N LEU A 13 -19.72 16.57 1.79
CA LEU A 13 -20.00 15.17 2.05
C LEU A 13 -21.38 14.82 1.46
N VAL A 14 -21.48 13.71 0.74
CA VAL A 14 -22.77 13.13 0.36
C VAL A 14 -23.11 12.07 1.40
N PRO A 15 -24.19 12.22 2.19
CA PRO A 15 -24.56 11.22 3.19
C PRO A 15 -24.78 9.84 2.56
N PRO A 16 -24.36 8.74 3.21
CA PRO A 16 -24.66 7.40 2.75
C PRO A 16 -26.16 7.12 2.66
N SER A 17 -26.54 6.15 1.84
CA SER A 17 -27.85 5.51 1.92
C SER A 17 -27.73 4.28 2.82
N TYR A 18 -28.46 4.30 3.94
CA TYR A 18 -28.39 3.23 4.93
C TYR A 18 -29.31 2.07 4.58
N GLY A 19 -28.81 0.85 4.74
CA GLY A 19 -29.63 -0.35 4.79
C GLY A 19 -30.50 -0.35 6.04
N LYS A 20 -31.78 -0.69 5.90
CA LYS A 20 -32.75 -0.68 7.01
C LYS A 20 -32.84 -2.02 7.73
N GLU A 21 -32.46 -3.09 7.07
CA GLU A 21 -32.66 -4.47 7.52
C GLU A 21 -31.41 -5.32 7.26
N LEU A 22 -31.34 -6.46 7.95
CA LEU A 22 -30.33 -7.49 7.69
C LEU A 22 -30.68 -8.24 6.41
N GLU A 23 -29.67 -8.46 5.58
CA GLU A 23 -29.81 -9.29 4.38
C GLU A 23 -29.70 -10.77 4.76
N ILE A 24 -30.73 -11.54 4.41
CA ILE A 24 -30.75 -12.99 4.65
C ILE A 24 -30.29 -13.69 3.38
N LEU A 25 -29.04 -14.15 3.39
CA LEU A 25 -28.46 -14.92 2.30
C LEU A 25 -28.78 -16.41 2.45
N ASP A 26 -29.05 -17.10 1.35
CA ASP A 26 -29.18 -18.56 1.35
C ASP A 26 -27.83 -19.25 1.66
N ALA A 27 -27.87 -20.53 2.02
CA ALA A 27 -26.68 -21.28 2.42
C ALA A 27 -25.59 -21.31 1.32
N LYS A 28 -25.99 -21.31 0.05
CA LYS A 28 -25.05 -21.31 -1.08
C LYS A 28 -24.38 -19.95 -1.21
N ALA A 29 -25.13 -18.86 -1.09
CA ALA A 29 -24.64 -17.50 -1.10
C ALA A 29 -23.68 -17.23 0.08
N ILE A 30 -24.02 -17.66 1.29
CA ILE A 30 -23.15 -17.56 2.47
C ILE A 30 -21.84 -18.33 2.25
N SER A 31 -21.91 -19.57 1.73
CA SER A 31 -20.72 -20.36 1.43
C SER A 31 -19.80 -19.68 0.41
N HIS A 32 -20.35 -19.15 -0.68
CA HIS A 32 -19.59 -18.40 -1.67
C HIS A 32 -19.01 -17.09 -1.11
N PHE A 33 -19.74 -16.41 -0.24
CA PHE A 33 -19.27 -15.21 0.43
C PHE A 33 -18.07 -15.51 1.35
N GLY A 34 -18.18 -16.56 2.17
CA GLY A 34 -17.09 -17.02 3.03
C GLY A 34 -15.82 -17.44 2.26
N MET A 35 -15.97 -18.15 1.14
CA MET A 35 -14.83 -18.49 0.28
C MET A 35 -14.11 -17.24 -0.24
N ARG A 36 -14.85 -16.23 -0.69
CA ARG A 36 -14.26 -14.97 -1.19
C ARG A 36 -13.47 -14.21 -0.13
N ILE A 37 -14.00 -14.15 1.10
CA ILE A 37 -13.31 -13.53 2.23
C ILE A 37 -12.02 -14.31 2.55
N THR A 38 -12.10 -15.64 2.56
CA THR A 38 -10.96 -16.52 2.82
C THR A 38 -9.88 -16.37 1.74
N ASP A 39 -10.26 -16.32 0.47
CA ASP A 39 -9.34 -16.13 -0.66
C ASP A 39 -8.67 -14.76 -0.61
N ALA A 40 -9.42 -13.71 -0.28
CA ALA A 40 -8.87 -12.35 -0.13
C ALA A 40 -7.84 -12.29 1.00
N LEU A 41 -8.15 -12.86 2.17
CA LEU A 41 -7.27 -12.80 3.33
C LEU A 41 -6.06 -13.73 3.23
N SER A 42 -6.17 -14.84 2.50
CA SER A 42 -5.06 -15.78 2.25
C SER A 42 -4.09 -15.31 1.15
N ALA A 43 -4.45 -14.27 0.39
CA ALA A 43 -3.56 -13.64 -0.59
C ALA A 43 -2.43 -12.85 0.11
N GLN A 44 -1.39 -13.56 0.57
CA GLN A 44 -0.28 -13.02 1.39
C GLN A 44 0.39 -11.76 0.84
N SER A 45 0.37 -11.53 -0.48
CA SER A 45 0.97 -10.34 -1.10
C SER A 45 0.07 -9.11 -1.09
N LYS A 46 -1.22 -9.26 -0.74
CA LYS A 46 -2.28 -8.24 -0.84
C LYS A 46 -3.09 -8.05 0.45
N SER A 47 -2.99 -9.01 1.37
CA SER A 47 -3.57 -8.99 2.70
C SER A 47 -2.47 -8.72 3.72
N ILE A 48 -2.66 -7.71 4.57
CA ILE A 48 -1.68 -7.29 5.57
C ILE A 48 -2.37 -7.12 6.91
N GLU A 49 -1.76 -7.65 7.96
CA GLU A 49 -2.12 -7.28 9.33
C GLU A 49 -1.63 -5.86 9.61
N MET A 50 -2.57 -4.97 9.93
CA MET A 50 -2.32 -3.56 10.19
C MET A 50 -2.46 -3.24 11.67
N GLN A 51 -1.68 -2.27 12.13
CA GLN A 51 -1.76 -1.76 13.50
C GLN A 51 -2.98 -0.85 13.63
N ILE A 52 -3.84 -1.11 14.61
CA ILE A 52 -4.97 -0.23 14.93
C ILE A 52 -4.44 0.96 15.73
N VAL A 53 -4.61 2.18 15.21
CA VAL A 53 -4.12 3.41 15.85
C VAL A 53 -5.25 4.16 16.55
N LYS A 54 -6.44 4.23 15.94
CA LYS A 54 -7.62 4.91 16.51
C LYS A 54 -8.44 3.91 17.33
N THR A 55 -8.28 3.91 18.65
CA THR A 55 -8.90 2.92 19.55
C THR A 55 -10.04 3.46 20.44
N ASN A 56 -10.38 4.74 20.32
CA ASN A 56 -11.48 5.33 21.10
C ASN A 56 -12.84 4.75 20.70
N ASP A 57 -13.85 4.92 21.56
CA ASP A 57 -15.20 4.38 21.33
C ASP A 57 -15.88 4.88 20.05
N ALA A 58 -15.54 6.08 19.57
CA ALA A 58 -16.08 6.63 18.33
C ALA A 58 -15.38 6.09 17.07
N SER A 59 -14.29 5.32 17.21
CA SER A 59 -13.56 4.78 16.08
C SER A 59 -14.26 3.58 15.44
N VAL A 60 -13.74 3.15 14.29
CA VAL A 60 -14.21 1.93 13.62
C VAL A 60 -14.05 0.69 14.50
N VAL A 61 -12.95 0.55 15.27
CA VAL A 61 -12.82 -0.60 16.18
C VAL A 61 -13.80 -0.51 17.36
N GLY A 62 -14.09 0.70 17.87
CA GLY A 62 -15.14 0.90 18.87
C GLY A 62 -16.53 0.52 18.34
N THR A 63 -16.80 0.83 17.07
CA THR A 63 -18.02 0.42 16.36
C THR A 63 -18.06 -1.09 16.13
N ALA A 64 -16.93 -1.72 15.78
CA ALA A 64 -16.82 -3.17 15.63
C ALA A 64 -17.16 -3.92 16.91
N ARG A 65 -16.64 -3.44 18.05
CA ARG A 65 -17.00 -3.97 19.36
C ARG A 65 -18.50 -3.88 19.63
N ARG A 66 -19.14 -2.73 19.35
CA ARG A 66 -20.59 -2.56 19.52
C ARG A 66 -21.38 -3.51 18.63
N LEU A 67 -20.99 -3.65 17.36
CA LEU A 67 -21.70 -4.51 16.40
C LEU A 67 -21.65 -5.99 16.78
N VAL A 68 -20.50 -6.48 17.23
CA VAL A 68 -20.35 -7.88 17.69
C VAL A 68 -21.14 -8.18 18.96
N LEU A 69 -21.41 -7.16 19.79
CA LEU A 69 -22.23 -7.28 21.00
C LEU A 69 -23.71 -6.97 20.75
N ALA A 70 -24.07 -6.46 19.58
CA ALA A 70 -25.42 -6.00 19.29
C ALA A 70 -26.35 -7.18 18.97
N PRO A 71 -27.62 -7.10 19.36
CA PRO A 71 -28.64 -7.97 18.79
C PRO A 71 -28.91 -7.58 17.32
N ASP A 72 -29.44 -8.53 16.55
CA ASP A 72 -29.79 -8.37 15.14
C ASP A 72 -30.68 -7.14 14.87
N SER A 73 -31.57 -6.79 15.81
CA SER A 73 -32.46 -5.62 15.69
C SER A 73 -31.72 -4.28 15.67
N ASP A 74 -30.58 -4.21 16.34
CA ASP A 74 -29.82 -2.97 16.54
C ASP A 74 -28.66 -2.87 15.54
N PHE A 75 -28.26 -3.99 14.95
CA PHE A 75 -27.13 -4.09 14.04
C PHE A 75 -27.22 -3.10 12.85
N PRO A 76 -28.34 -2.98 12.11
CA PRO A 76 -28.43 -2.03 11.01
C PRO A 76 -28.15 -0.60 11.46
N ASN A 77 -28.76 -0.17 12.57
CA ASN A 77 -28.61 1.20 13.10
C ASN A 77 -27.17 1.49 13.54
N ILE A 78 -26.54 0.57 14.27
CA ILE A 78 -25.14 0.75 14.72
C ILE A 78 -24.19 0.74 13.51
N SER A 79 -24.49 -0.04 12.48
CA SER A 79 -23.63 -0.16 11.30
C SER A 79 -23.61 1.10 10.42
N ASN A 80 -24.55 2.03 10.60
CA ASN A 80 -24.54 3.35 9.95
C ASN A 80 -23.24 4.12 10.22
N HIS A 81 -22.69 3.99 11.44
CA HIS A 81 -21.40 4.59 11.79
C HIS A 81 -20.25 4.14 10.89
N MET A 82 -20.30 2.91 10.36
CA MET A 82 -19.30 2.43 9.39
C MET A 82 -19.45 3.11 8.03
N ALA A 83 -20.71 3.31 7.59
CA ALA A 83 -20.99 4.00 6.34
C ALA A 83 -20.57 5.47 6.41
N ASP A 84 -20.84 6.13 7.53
CA ASP A 84 -20.45 7.53 7.77
C ASP A 84 -18.93 7.66 7.80
N ALA A 85 -18.24 6.80 8.55
CA ALA A 85 -16.78 6.81 8.62
C ALA A 85 -16.12 6.59 7.25
N LEU A 86 -16.71 5.72 6.41
CA LEU A 86 -16.22 5.54 5.04
C LEU A 86 -16.48 6.78 4.18
N ALA A 87 -17.68 7.36 4.22
CA ALA A 87 -18.01 8.57 3.46
C ALA A 87 -17.11 9.77 3.82
N ASP A 88 -16.81 9.93 5.10
CA ASP A 88 -15.89 10.95 5.62
C ASP A 88 -14.46 10.74 5.14
N ALA A 89 -14.01 9.49 5.09
CA ALA A 89 -12.67 9.14 4.63
C ALA A 89 -12.50 9.33 3.11
N GLN A 90 -13.54 9.14 2.30
CA GLN A 90 -13.51 9.27 0.85
C GLN A 90 -13.47 10.73 0.39
N LYS A 91 -12.37 11.44 0.65
CA LYS A 91 -12.23 12.89 0.35
C LYS A 91 -11.94 13.21 -1.12
N SER A 92 -11.55 12.23 -1.93
CA SER A 92 -11.16 12.43 -3.33
C SER A 92 -12.26 12.03 -4.31
N ARG A 93 -12.42 12.83 -5.38
CA ARG A 93 -13.32 12.53 -6.50
C ARG A 93 -12.94 11.27 -7.26
N GLY A 94 -11.65 10.90 -7.24
CA GLY A 94 -11.17 9.69 -7.92
C GLY A 94 -11.54 8.39 -7.20
N ILE A 95 -12.16 8.47 -6.02
CA ILE A 95 -12.61 7.29 -5.29
C ILE A 95 -14.06 7.01 -5.71
N PRO A 96 -14.32 5.89 -6.42
CA PRO A 96 -15.67 5.55 -6.83
C PRO A 96 -16.53 5.20 -5.61
N GLY A 97 -17.82 5.50 -5.72
CA GLY A 97 -18.82 5.01 -4.77
C GLY A 97 -19.02 3.50 -4.88
N GLY A 98 -20.01 3.00 -4.16
CA GLY A 98 -20.39 1.59 -4.20
C GLY A 98 -21.03 1.12 -2.91
N MET A 99 -21.03 -0.18 -2.72
CA MET A 99 -21.61 -0.82 -1.54
C MET A 99 -20.61 -0.97 -0.42
N LEU A 100 -21.05 -0.67 0.80
CA LEU A 100 -20.41 -1.06 2.03
C LEU A 100 -21.20 -2.21 2.65
N LEU A 101 -20.60 -3.38 2.68
CA LEU A 101 -21.11 -4.53 3.43
C LEU A 101 -20.46 -4.52 4.81
N VAL A 102 -21.27 -4.67 5.84
CA VAL A 102 -20.86 -4.82 7.24
C VAL A 102 -21.47 -6.12 7.71
N PHE A 103 -20.63 -7.01 8.24
CA PHE A 103 -21.03 -8.36 8.66
C PHE A 103 -20.17 -8.81 9.83
N ASP A 104 -20.70 -9.67 10.68
CA ASP A 104 -19.98 -10.28 11.77
C ASP A 104 -19.92 -11.81 11.60
N GLY A 105 -19.20 -12.46 12.51
CA GLY A 105 -19.09 -13.91 12.53
C GLY A 105 -18.04 -14.40 13.53
N LYS A 106 -17.65 -15.66 13.38
CA LYS A 106 -16.63 -16.30 14.21
C LYS A 106 -15.54 -16.94 13.35
N VAL A 107 -14.30 -16.89 13.83
CA VAL A 107 -13.12 -17.45 13.15
C VAL A 107 -12.28 -18.26 14.13
N GLY A 108 -11.55 -19.26 13.62
CA GLY A 108 -10.70 -20.13 14.43
C GLY A 108 -11.47 -21.24 15.15
N GLY A 109 -10.72 -22.22 15.68
CA GLY A 109 -11.30 -23.37 16.39
C GLY A 109 -11.91 -23.01 17.75
N ASP A 110 -11.48 -21.89 18.32
CA ASP A 110 -11.99 -21.28 19.56
C ASP A 110 -13.18 -20.34 19.32
N GLY A 111 -13.51 -20.03 18.05
CA GLY A 111 -14.68 -19.24 17.69
C GLY A 111 -14.58 -17.77 18.07
N LYS A 112 -13.39 -17.17 17.90
CA LYS A 112 -13.16 -15.74 18.14
C LYS A 112 -14.12 -14.89 17.30
N PRO A 113 -14.89 -13.97 17.91
CA PRO A 113 -15.75 -13.07 17.17
C PRO A 113 -14.96 -12.13 16.25
N PHE A 114 -15.54 -11.77 15.11
CA PHE A 114 -14.98 -10.77 14.22
C PHE A 114 -16.06 -9.84 13.67
N LEU A 115 -15.63 -8.67 13.21
CA LEU A 115 -16.40 -7.84 12.28
C LEU A 115 -15.64 -7.69 10.96
N GLY A 116 -16.32 -7.97 9.85
CA GLY A 116 -15.86 -7.71 8.50
C GLY A 116 -16.54 -6.49 7.87
N VAL A 117 -15.76 -5.74 7.10
CA VAL A 117 -16.28 -4.68 6.23
C VAL A 117 -15.73 -4.83 4.82
N ILE A 118 -16.60 -4.74 3.82
CA ILE A 118 -16.22 -4.78 2.40
C ILE A 118 -16.72 -3.50 1.74
N LYS A 119 -15.81 -2.76 1.11
CA LYS A 119 -16.13 -1.69 0.17
C LYS A 119 -16.03 -2.28 -1.23
N ALA A 120 -17.16 -2.42 -1.93
CA ALA A 120 -17.25 -3.01 -3.25
C ALA A 120 -17.80 -2.01 -4.29
N GLU A 121 -17.14 -1.92 -5.43
CA GLU A 121 -17.57 -1.13 -6.57
C GLU A 121 -18.65 -1.88 -7.37
N MET A 122 -19.64 -1.13 -7.85
CA MET A 122 -20.69 -1.67 -8.71
C MET A 122 -20.16 -1.91 -10.11
N GLN A 123 -20.68 -2.97 -10.75
CA GLN A 123 -20.41 -3.31 -12.13
C GLN A 123 -21.67 -3.69 -12.86
N SER A 124 -21.54 -3.79 -14.17
CA SER A 124 -22.51 -4.46 -15.03
C SER A 124 -21.93 -5.74 -15.59
N GLY A 125 -22.78 -6.72 -15.89
CA GLY A 125 -22.36 -7.98 -16.50
C GLY A 125 -23.49 -8.68 -17.24
N PHE A 126 -23.17 -9.76 -17.93
CA PHE A 126 -24.16 -10.60 -18.59
C PHE A 126 -24.37 -11.89 -17.82
N GLN A 127 -25.60 -12.22 -17.48
CA GLN A 127 -25.99 -13.50 -16.89
C GLN A 127 -26.72 -14.34 -17.93
N ARG A 128 -26.35 -15.62 -18.01
CA ARG A 128 -27.09 -16.61 -18.80
C ARG A 128 -28.18 -17.23 -17.92
N ARG A 129 -29.46 -17.03 -18.29
CA ARG A 129 -30.61 -17.62 -17.59
C ARG A 129 -31.27 -18.68 -18.46
N LEU A 130 -31.58 -19.82 -17.87
CA LEU A 130 -32.41 -20.86 -18.49
C LEU A 130 -33.87 -20.54 -18.17
N ALA A 131 -34.63 -20.10 -19.18
CA ALA A 131 -36.06 -19.86 -19.05
C ALA A 131 -36.82 -20.68 -20.09
N ALA A 132 -37.70 -21.59 -19.65
CA ALA A 132 -38.65 -22.31 -20.49
C ALA A 132 -38.07 -22.83 -21.82
N ALA A 133 -37.01 -23.66 -21.74
CA ALA A 133 -36.30 -24.26 -22.88
C ALA A 133 -35.52 -23.32 -23.83
N LYS A 134 -35.41 -22.02 -23.52
CA LYS A 134 -34.51 -21.09 -24.20
C LYS A 134 -33.42 -20.58 -23.27
N VAL A 135 -32.21 -20.51 -23.83
CA VAL A 135 -31.09 -19.83 -23.22
C VAL A 135 -31.25 -18.34 -23.51
N VAL A 136 -31.48 -17.55 -22.47
CA VAL A 136 -31.59 -16.09 -22.59
C VAL A 136 -30.35 -15.46 -21.94
N THR A 137 -29.80 -14.45 -22.60
CA THR A 137 -28.74 -13.61 -22.03
C THR A 137 -29.39 -12.35 -21.48
N GLU A 138 -29.18 -12.10 -20.19
CA GLU A 138 -29.69 -10.96 -19.45
C GLU A 138 -28.53 -10.03 -19.09
N PHE A 139 -28.72 -8.73 -19.26
CA PHE A 139 -27.77 -7.73 -18.80
C PHE A 139 -28.15 -7.33 -17.37
N LEU A 140 -27.24 -7.55 -16.44
CA LEU A 140 -27.38 -7.16 -15.04
C LEU A 140 -26.62 -5.87 -14.79
N GLU A 141 -27.32 -4.88 -14.25
CA GLU A 141 -26.72 -3.68 -13.67
C GLU A 141 -26.58 -3.85 -12.16
N ASN A 142 -25.64 -3.12 -11.55
CA ASN A 142 -25.42 -3.09 -10.10
C ASN A 142 -25.02 -4.43 -9.47
N ILE A 143 -24.22 -5.24 -10.18
CA ILE A 143 -23.58 -6.41 -9.60
C ILE A 143 -22.30 -5.99 -8.87
N PHE A 144 -22.05 -6.56 -7.70
CA PHE A 144 -20.85 -6.33 -6.92
C PHE A 144 -20.29 -7.66 -6.42
N LEU A 145 -19.06 -7.63 -5.85
CA LEU A 145 -18.35 -8.83 -5.44
C LEU A 145 -18.33 -9.87 -6.57
N THR A 146 -17.97 -9.47 -7.79
CA THR A 146 -17.66 -10.40 -8.88
C THR A 146 -16.29 -11.06 -8.61
N PRO A 147 -15.89 -12.12 -9.31
CA PRO A 147 -14.57 -12.73 -9.10
C PRO A 147 -13.38 -11.78 -9.32
N ALA A 148 -13.61 -10.61 -9.94
CA ALA A 148 -12.59 -9.59 -10.12
C ALA A 148 -12.24 -8.91 -8.79
N THR A 149 -11.10 -9.28 -8.23
CA THR A 149 -10.60 -8.78 -6.93
C THR A 149 -10.19 -7.32 -6.92
N ARG A 150 -10.09 -6.65 -8.09
CA ARG A 150 -9.70 -5.23 -8.20
C ARG A 150 -10.76 -4.24 -7.71
N LEU A 151 -11.98 -4.72 -7.49
CA LEU A 151 -13.16 -3.88 -7.33
C LEU A 151 -13.67 -3.86 -5.90
N TYR A 152 -12.98 -4.54 -4.98
CA TYR A 152 -13.33 -4.46 -3.58
C TYR A 152 -12.10 -4.39 -2.70
N LYS A 153 -12.33 -3.82 -1.53
CA LYS A 153 -11.41 -3.79 -0.39
C LYS A 153 -12.12 -4.46 0.77
N LEU A 154 -11.37 -5.18 1.58
CA LEU A 154 -11.89 -5.94 2.72
C LEU A 154 -11.06 -5.59 3.94
N ALA A 155 -11.72 -5.41 5.09
CA ALA A 155 -11.05 -5.43 6.37
C ALA A 155 -11.76 -6.38 7.33
N LEU A 156 -10.98 -7.06 8.17
CA LEU A 156 -11.46 -7.97 9.20
C LEU A 156 -10.87 -7.57 10.55
N PHE A 157 -11.74 -7.16 11.47
CA PHE A 157 -11.40 -6.92 12.86
C PHE A 157 -11.70 -8.20 13.65
N ILE A 158 -10.66 -8.87 14.13
CA ILE A 158 -10.79 -10.10 14.91
C ILE A 158 -10.52 -9.78 16.37
N SER A 159 -11.45 -10.15 17.25
CA SER A 159 -11.26 -10.06 18.69
C SER A 159 -10.14 -10.99 19.14
N GLU A 160 -9.26 -10.53 20.03
CA GLU A 160 -8.27 -11.41 20.66
C GLU A 160 -8.91 -12.38 21.66
N ASP A 161 -10.06 -12.02 22.23
CA ASP A 161 -10.81 -12.80 23.21
C ASP A 161 -12.06 -13.43 22.58
N VAL A 162 -12.49 -14.59 23.09
CA VAL A 162 -13.80 -15.17 22.71
C VAL A 162 -14.96 -14.36 23.29
N ALA A 163 -14.80 -13.87 24.52
CA ALA A 163 -15.77 -13.01 25.19
C ALA A 163 -15.36 -11.54 25.00
N VAL A 164 -16.11 -10.80 24.19
CA VAL A 164 -15.83 -9.39 23.91
C VAL A 164 -16.23 -8.52 25.09
N THR A 165 -15.31 -7.68 25.53
CA THR A 165 -15.49 -6.69 26.61
C THR A 165 -15.01 -5.31 26.15
N ALA A 166 -15.24 -4.27 26.97
CA ALA A 166 -14.75 -2.92 26.68
C ALA A 166 -13.22 -2.86 26.51
N SER A 167 -12.46 -3.72 27.19
CA SER A 167 -11.00 -3.79 27.17
C SER A 167 -10.42 -4.78 26.15
N THR A 168 -11.28 -5.49 25.40
CA THR A 168 -10.82 -6.50 24.43
C THR A 168 -9.99 -5.85 23.34
N SER A 169 -8.82 -6.44 23.10
CA SER A 169 -7.91 -6.06 22.02
C SER A 169 -8.36 -6.67 20.69
N TRP A 170 -8.02 -6.01 19.59
CA TRP A 170 -8.44 -6.41 18.24
C TRP A 170 -7.26 -6.43 17.29
N ARG A 171 -7.26 -7.39 16.37
CA ARG A 171 -6.35 -7.45 15.23
C ARG A 171 -7.10 -6.99 13.98
N CYS A 172 -6.45 -6.24 13.11
CA CYS A 172 -7.04 -5.79 11.85
C CYS A 172 -6.27 -6.35 10.66
N PHE A 173 -6.95 -7.10 9.81
CA PHE A 173 -6.42 -7.55 8.53
C PHE A 173 -7.06 -6.75 7.42
N VAL A 174 -6.24 -6.21 6.51
CA VAL A 174 -6.71 -5.38 5.41
C VAL A 174 -6.25 -5.98 4.09
N PHE A 175 -7.20 -6.24 3.21
CA PHE A 175 -6.98 -6.62 1.83
C PHE A 175 -7.27 -5.45 0.90
N ASP A 176 -6.29 -5.14 0.04
CA ASP A 176 -6.44 -4.22 -1.08
C ASP A 176 -5.69 -4.79 -2.28
N SER A 177 -6.37 -4.90 -3.43
CA SER A 177 -5.80 -5.45 -4.65
C SER A 177 -4.56 -4.70 -5.17
N ASN A 178 -4.39 -3.44 -4.75
CA ASN A 178 -3.28 -2.57 -5.13
C ASN A 178 -2.03 -2.79 -4.26
N ILE A 179 -2.16 -3.44 -3.11
CA ILE A 179 -1.03 -3.78 -2.23
C ILE A 179 -0.16 -4.84 -2.92
N THR A 180 1.15 -4.67 -2.77
CA THR A 180 2.13 -5.70 -3.08
C THR A 180 3.19 -5.72 -1.98
N ALA A 181 3.93 -6.83 -1.85
CA ALA A 181 5.04 -6.93 -0.91
C ALA A 181 6.07 -5.79 -1.08
N ALA A 182 6.32 -5.35 -2.32
CA ALA A 182 7.29 -4.32 -2.64
C ALA A 182 6.76 -2.88 -2.53
N ARG A 183 5.42 -2.70 -2.57
CA ARG A 183 4.75 -1.39 -2.62
C ARG A 183 3.48 -1.41 -1.79
N ARG A 184 3.64 -1.40 -0.46
CA ARG A 184 2.51 -1.38 0.49
C ARG A 184 1.79 -0.02 0.45
N GLU A 185 2.50 1.05 0.11
CA GLU A 185 1.98 2.41 -0.05
C GLU A 185 0.93 2.58 -1.16
N ASN A 186 0.83 1.60 -2.08
CA ASN A 186 -0.24 1.57 -3.06
C ASN A 186 -1.61 1.24 -2.44
N ALA A 187 -1.64 0.81 -1.18
CA ALA A 187 -2.88 0.70 -0.42
C ALA A 187 -3.62 2.03 -0.46
N ALA A 188 -4.94 1.96 -0.61
CA ALA A 188 -5.77 3.14 -0.52
C ALA A 188 -5.70 3.73 0.90
N VAL A 189 -4.96 4.84 1.06
CA VAL A 189 -4.80 5.56 2.34
C VAL A 189 -6.14 5.95 2.96
N TYR A 190 -7.11 6.35 2.12
CA TYR A 190 -8.46 6.64 2.61
C TYR A 190 -9.11 5.42 3.27
N PHE A 191 -8.80 4.20 2.81
CA PHE A 191 -9.41 2.99 3.33
C PHE A 191 -8.74 2.60 4.65
N TYR A 192 -7.41 2.39 4.68
CA TYR A 192 -6.78 1.89 5.90
C TYR A 192 -6.60 2.93 7.00
N ASP A 193 -6.17 4.16 6.69
CA ASP A 193 -5.91 5.20 7.69
C ASP A 193 -7.13 6.09 7.92
N GLY A 194 -7.71 6.56 6.82
CA GLY A 194 -8.88 7.45 6.83
C GLY A 194 -10.09 6.80 7.49
N PHE A 195 -10.52 5.66 6.94
CA PHE A 195 -11.71 4.92 7.37
C PHE A 195 -11.40 4.00 8.55
N LEU A 196 -10.54 3.00 8.38
CA LEU A 196 -10.33 1.97 9.42
C LEU A 196 -9.56 2.48 10.65
N GLY A 197 -8.81 3.58 10.51
CA GLY A 197 -8.00 4.11 11.61
C GLY A 197 -6.77 3.26 11.92
N CYS A 198 -6.24 2.58 10.91
CA CYS A 198 -5.08 1.71 10.98
C CYS A 198 -3.84 2.36 10.36
N ALA A 199 -2.68 1.82 10.69
CA ALA A 199 -1.40 2.13 10.06
C ALA A 199 -0.66 0.84 9.70
N PHE A 200 0.34 0.94 8.83
CA PHE A 200 1.25 -0.18 8.60
C PHE A 200 1.99 -0.50 9.90
N PRO A 201 2.17 -1.79 10.23
CA PRO A 201 2.98 -2.17 11.38
C PRO A 201 4.41 -1.68 11.16
N GLU A 202 5.03 -1.21 12.24
CA GLU A 202 6.45 -0.83 12.23
C GLU A 202 7.27 -2.06 11.86
N SER A 203 7.96 -1.99 10.74
CA SER A 203 8.78 -3.08 10.24
C SER A 203 10.07 -2.49 9.73
N GLY A 204 11.17 -2.79 10.42
CA GLY A 204 12.50 -2.33 10.01
C GLY A 204 12.79 -2.67 8.55
N LYS A 205 12.32 -3.83 8.07
CA LYS A 205 12.43 -4.29 6.67
C LYS A 205 11.79 -3.31 5.71
N TYR A 206 10.51 -3.00 5.98
CA TYR A 206 9.72 -2.10 5.15
C TYR A 206 10.23 -0.66 5.24
N GLU A 207 10.50 -0.17 6.45
CA GLU A 207 10.93 1.21 6.69
C GLU A 207 12.31 1.48 6.11
N THR A 208 13.26 0.54 6.24
CA THR A 208 14.58 0.65 5.60
C THR A 208 14.45 0.70 4.07
N ALA A 209 13.61 -0.18 3.50
CA ALA A 209 13.34 -0.22 2.07
C ALA A 209 12.64 1.05 1.56
N LYS A 210 11.67 1.57 2.33
CA LYS A 210 10.92 2.80 2.03
C LYS A 210 11.83 4.03 2.12
N PHE A 211 12.65 4.13 3.15
CA PHE A 211 13.63 5.21 3.30
C PHE A 211 14.56 5.30 2.08
N PHE A 212 15.09 4.15 1.65
CA PHE A 212 15.98 4.08 0.49
C PHE A 212 15.28 4.55 -0.80
N ASP A 213 14.06 4.08 -1.06
CA ASP A 213 13.32 4.46 -2.26
C ASP A 213 12.93 5.95 -2.25
N LEU A 214 12.42 6.45 -1.12
CA LEU A 214 12.02 7.85 -0.98
C LEU A 214 13.23 8.79 -1.12
N THR A 215 14.38 8.43 -0.54
CA THR A 215 15.59 9.23 -0.68
C THR A 215 16.06 9.26 -2.14
N LYS A 216 16.01 8.13 -2.86
CA LYS A 216 16.31 8.11 -4.30
C LYS A 216 15.31 8.95 -5.12
N GLU A 217 14.03 8.90 -4.78
CA GLU A 217 13.00 9.73 -5.42
C GLU A 217 13.32 11.21 -5.20
N PHE A 218 13.54 11.62 -3.95
CA PHE A 218 13.89 12.99 -3.59
C PHE A 218 15.14 13.50 -4.31
N VAL A 219 16.23 12.72 -4.29
CA VAL A 219 17.49 13.08 -4.97
C VAL A 219 17.27 13.24 -6.47
N ARG A 220 16.49 12.35 -7.10
CA ARG A 220 16.18 12.43 -8.53
C ARG A 220 15.33 13.65 -8.88
N THR A 221 14.39 14.05 -8.04
CA THR A 221 13.44 15.13 -8.35
C THR A 221 13.88 16.50 -7.88
N SER A 222 14.77 16.57 -6.88
CA SER A 222 15.07 17.81 -6.16
C SER A 222 16.52 18.26 -6.30
N VAL A 223 17.42 17.41 -6.80
CA VAL A 223 18.84 17.73 -6.99
C VAL A 223 19.16 17.76 -8.48
N ASN A 224 19.52 18.94 -9.00
CA ASN A 224 19.85 19.12 -10.42
C ASN A 224 21.32 18.78 -10.71
N ASP A 225 22.20 19.08 -9.77
CA ASP A 225 23.63 18.79 -9.85
C ASP A 225 23.86 17.28 -10.05
N ARG A 226 24.64 16.92 -11.07
CA ARG A 226 24.86 15.52 -11.46
C ARG A 226 25.82 14.82 -10.50
N ASP A 227 26.84 15.51 -10.03
CA ASP A 227 27.87 14.95 -9.17
C ASP A 227 27.33 14.80 -7.74
N LEU A 228 26.62 15.80 -7.24
CA LEU A 228 25.92 15.71 -5.96
C LEU A 228 24.88 14.58 -5.95
N ARG A 229 24.12 14.38 -7.05
CA ARG A 229 23.19 13.23 -7.16
C ARG A 229 23.92 11.89 -7.05
N ARG A 230 25.08 11.76 -7.71
CA ARG A 230 25.89 10.55 -7.66
C ARG A 230 26.39 10.31 -6.24
N ASP A 231 26.96 11.34 -5.62
CA ASP A 231 27.56 11.26 -4.29
C ASP A 231 26.50 10.96 -3.22
N LEU A 232 25.29 11.55 -3.32
CA LEU A 232 24.16 11.21 -2.46
C LEU A 232 23.64 9.79 -2.66
N GLY A 233 23.67 9.27 -3.90
CA GLY A 233 23.34 7.89 -4.19
C GLY A 233 24.32 6.91 -3.54
N ASP A 234 25.61 7.25 -3.54
CA ASP A 234 26.68 6.47 -2.93
C ASP A 234 26.62 6.54 -1.40
N ALA A 235 26.39 7.73 -0.85
CA ALA A 235 26.16 7.97 0.56
C ALA A 235 24.95 7.18 1.09
N LEU A 236 23.80 7.23 0.39
CA LEU A 236 22.61 6.47 0.76
C LEU A 236 22.88 4.96 0.79
N PHE A 237 23.63 4.47 -0.20
CA PHE A 237 24.00 3.07 -0.24
C PHE A 237 24.90 2.68 0.94
N ALA A 238 25.91 3.49 1.25
CA ALA A 238 26.78 3.26 2.40
C ALA A 238 26.00 3.34 3.73
N PHE A 239 25.16 4.34 3.88
CA PHE A 239 24.33 4.57 5.07
C PHE A 239 23.34 3.43 5.34
N VAL A 240 22.78 2.80 4.31
CA VAL A 240 21.81 1.71 4.49
C VAL A 240 22.49 0.34 4.58
N LYS A 241 23.56 0.10 3.79
CA LYS A 241 24.15 -1.24 3.67
C LYS A 241 25.44 -1.44 4.47
N VAL A 242 26.30 -0.43 4.55
CA VAL A 242 27.66 -0.56 5.11
C VAL A 242 27.66 -0.26 6.60
N ASP A 243 26.92 0.77 7.01
CA ASP A 243 26.75 1.12 8.41
C ASP A 243 26.10 -0.02 9.21
N GLN A 244 26.66 -0.30 10.39
CA GLN A 244 26.31 -1.42 11.26
C GLN A 244 25.38 -1.01 12.41
N ALA A 245 25.07 0.28 12.58
CA ALA A 245 24.15 0.70 13.63
C ALA A 245 22.79 -0.01 13.49
N PRO A 246 22.19 -0.53 14.58
CA PRO A 246 20.94 -1.29 14.51
C PRO A 246 19.73 -0.41 14.19
N THR A 247 19.86 0.90 14.32
CA THR A 247 18.82 1.88 14.00
C THR A 247 19.40 3.10 13.30
N PHE A 248 18.55 3.83 12.58
CA PHE A 248 18.90 5.11 11.96
C PHE A 248 17.70 6.08 11.97
N THR A 249 17.96 7.38 11.79
CA THR A 249 16.92 8.41 11.57
C THR A 249 17.10 9.07 10.21
N SER A 250 16.03 9.65 9.66
CA SER A 250 16.12 10.47 8.44
C SER A 250 16.99 11.70 8.65
N GLN A 251 16.94 12.28 9.85
CA GLN A 251 17.72 13.45 10.22
C GLN A 251 19.22 13.15 10.23
N GLN A 252 19.65 11.99 10.73
CA GLN A 252 21.05 11.56 10.64
C GLN A 252 21.57 11.56 9.20
N PHE A 253 20.79 11.03 8.25
CA PHE A 253 21.17 11.08 6.85
C PHE A 253 21.22 12.51 6.31
N GLY A 254 20.20 13.30 6.59
CA GLY A 254 20.11 14.68 6.13
C GLY A 254 21.24 15.57 6.65
N ASP A 255 21.55 15.50 7.94
CA ASP A 255 22.60 16.31 8.55
C ASP A 255 24.01 15.91 8.10
N THR A 256 24.21 14.62 7.82
CA THR A 256 25.52 14.10 7.41
C THR A 256 25.80 14.32 5.93
N TYR A 257 24.81 14.11 5.07
CA TYR A 257 25.04 14.00 3.62
C TYR A 257 24.34 15.08 2.79
N LEU A 258 23.26 15.70 3.28
CA LEU A 258 22.58 16.76 2.52
C LEU A 258 23.17 18.15 2.81
N PRO A 259 23.33 18.98 1.77
CA PRO A 259 23.55 20.40 1.92
C PRO A 259 22.46 21.05 2.80
N PRO A 260 22.78 22.07 3.61
CA PRO A 260 21.83 22.71 4.52
C PRO A 260 20.50 23.11 3.87
N GLU A 261 20.54 23.62 2.65
CA GLU A 261 19.39 24.07 1.87
C GLU A 261 18.43 22.95 1.47
N LEU A 262 18.88 21.68 1.47
CA LEU A 262 18.06 20.52 1.10
C LEU A 262 17.49 19.76 2.30
N ARG A 263 17.92 20.07 3.54
CA ARG A 263 17.51 19.34 4.75
C ARG A 263 16.02 19.50 5.07
N ASP A 264 15.53 20.74 5.14
CA ASP A 264 14.12 21.02 5.40
C ASP A 264 13.19 20.54 4.28
N PRO A 265 13.53 20.74 2.98
CA PRO A 265 12.78 20.11 1.88
C PRO A 265 12.74 18.58 1.98
N PHE A 266 13.84 17.92 2.37
CA PHE A 266 13.90 16.47 2.51
C PHE A 266 12.99 15.96 3.62
N ASN A 267 13.04 16.57 4.81
CA ASN A 267 12.17 16.18 5.92
C ASN A 267 10.69 16.36 5.59
N ARG A 268 10.32 17.51 5.00
CA ARG A 268 8.93 17.76 4.55
C ARG A 268 8.48 16.75 3.49
N PHE A 269 9.37 16.38 2.56
CA PHE A 269 9.08 15.35 1.56
C PHE A 269 8.80 13.99 2.20
N LEU A 270 9.60 13.59 3.19
CA LEU A 270 9.41 12.33 3.92
C LEU A 270 8.11 12.32 4.74
N GLU A 271 7.81 13.41 5.44
CA GLU A 271 6.56 13.58 6.21
C GLU A 271 5.32 13.50 5.31
N ALA A 272 5.36 14.18 4.16
CA ALA A 272 4.29 14.12 3.16
C ALA A 272 4.07 12.70 2.62
N LYS A 273 5.14 11.90 2.55
CA LYS A 273 5.11 10.48 2.15
C LYS A 273 4.87 9.52 3.33
N LYS A 274 4.51 10.05 4.50
CA LYS A 274 4.23 9.30 5.74
C LYS A 274 5.39 8.37 6.12
N PHE A 275 6.62 8.86 6.03
CA PHE A 275 7.79 8.21 6.59
C PHE A 275 8.06 8.80 7.98
N PRO A 276 8.39 7.98 9.01
CA PRO A 276 8.67 8.47 10.36
C PRO A 276 9.94 9.34 10.37
N THR A 277 9.79 10.63 10.68
CA THR A 277 10.91 11.59 10.81
C THR A 277 11.24 11.92 12.26
N ASP A 278 10.36 11.56 13.20
CA ASP A 278 10.39 11.87 14.62
C ASP A 278 10.94 10.73 15.50
N ARG A 279 11.20 9.55 14.92
CA ARG A 279 11.76 8.40 15.63
C ARG A 279 12.83 7.65 14.84
N ALA A 280 13.57 6.82 15.55
CA ALA A 280 14.50 5.87 14.95
C ALA A 280 13.76 4.73 14.24
N VAL A 281 14.35 4.27 13.13
CA VAL A 281 13.93 3.12 12.35
C VAL A 281 14.91 1.98 12.61
N VAL A 282 14.40 0.77 12.84
CA VAL A 282 15.23 -0.44 12.92
C VAL A 282 15.81 -0.72 11.53
N ARG A 283 17.14 -0.77 11.43
CA ARG A 283 17.83 -1.08 10.18
C ARG A 283 17.69 -2.57 9.89
N ASP A 284 16.96 -2.92 8.84
CA ASP A 284 16.83 -4.30 8.37
C ASP A 284 16.80 -4.34 6.84
N ILE A 285 17.83 -4.93 6.26
CA ILE A 285 18.04 -5.00 4.81
C ILE A 285 17.55 -6.33 4.19
N SER A 286 16.94 -7.20 4.98
CA SER A 286 16.60 -8.58 4.57
C SER A 286 15.66 -8.65 3.37
N GLU A 287 14.80 -7.63 3.18
CA GLU A 287 13.88 -7.52 2.03
C GLU A 287 14.37 -6.58 0.92
N MET A 288 15.57 -5.99 1.03
CA MET A 288 16.06 -5.04 0.04
C MET A 288 16.55 -5.69 -1.26
N GLY A 289 16.77 -7.02 -1.26
CA GLY A 289 16.97 -7.84 -2.46
C GLY A 289 17.90 -7.21 -3.51
N GLY A 290 17.37 -6.98 -4.72
CA GLY A 290 18.10 -6.39 -5.85
C GLY A 290 18.50 -4.91 -5.69
N ARG A 291 17.83 -4.15 -4.81
CA ARG A 291 18.06 -2.71 -4.61
C ARG A 291 19.49 -2.41 -4.16
N LEU A 292 20.08 -3.33 -3.39
CA LEU A 292 21.44 -3.24 -2.86
C LEU A 292 22.48 -4.09 -3.63
N ARG A 293 22.02 -4.91 -4.59
CA ARG A 293 22.90 -5.84 -5.34
C ARG A 293 23.47 -5.23 -6.61
N ARG A 294 22.74 -4.34 -7.27
CA ARG A 294 23.18 -3.75 -8.54
C ARG A 294 22.92 -2.25 -8.57
N ARG A 295 23.91 -1.50 -9.07
CA ARG A 295 23.74 -0.12 -9.55
C ARG A 295 23.27 -0.16 -10.99
N LYS A 296 22.42 0.78 -11.37
CA LYS A 296 21.80 0.88 -12.68
C LYS A 296 22.06 2.28 -13.23
N TYR A 297 22.66 2.34 -14.39
CA TYR A 297 23.05 3.54 -15.12
C TYR A 297 22.23 3.58 -16.40
N LYS A 298 21.59 4.72 -16.68
CA LYS A 298 20.80 4.92 -17.90
C LYS A 298 21.48 5.97 -18.77
N PHE A 299 21.61 5.67 -20.06
CA PHE A 299 22.20 6.55 -21.06
C PHE A 299 21.14 6.85 -22.12
N GLY A 300 20.25 7.80 -21.79
CA GLY A 300 19.04 8.04 -22.59
C GLY A 300 17.95 6.98 -22.37
N PRO A 301 16.99 6.87 -23.30
CA PRO A 301 15.84 5.98 -23.15
C PRO A 301 16.17 4.50 -23.37
N ASP A 302 17.13 4.19 -24.25
CA ASP A 302 17.29 2.85 -24.83
C ASP A 302 18.51 2.09 -24.29
N ILE A 303 19.42 2.77 -23.58
CA ILE A 303 20.67 2.16 -23.12
C ILE A 303 20.69 2.12 -21.59
N GLU A 304 20.95 0.93 -21.06
CA GLU A 304 21.10 0.69 -19.64
C GLU A 304 22.32 -0.18 -19.37
N PHE A 305 23.10 0.19 -18.36
CA PHE A 305 24.17 -0.63 -17.81
C PHE A 305 23.90 -0.92 -16.33
N SER A 306 24.17 -2.15 -15.89
CA SER A 306 24.03 -2.49 -14.49
C SER A 306 25.19 -3.35 -13.99
N ALA A 307 25.78 -2.98 -12.86
CA ALA A 307 26.90 -3.69 -12.23
C ALA A 307 26.73 -3.76 -10.72
N SER A 308 27.37 -4.73 -10.06
CA SER A 308 27.36 -4.76 -8.60
C SER A 308 28.23 -3.62 -8.02
N PRO A 309 27.85 -3.04 -6.87
CA PRO A 309 28.67 -2.05 -6.17
C PRO A 309 30.10 -2.54 -5.91
N ASP A 310 30.26 -3.84 -5.60
CA ASP A 310 31.58 -4.43 -5.36
C ASP A 310 32.45 -4.47 -6.63
N ALA A 311 31.85 -4.76 -7.79
CA ALA A 311 32.55 -4.75 -9.08
C ALA A 311 33.04 -3.35 -9.47
N ILE A 312 32.30 -2.31 -9.07
CA ILE A 312 32.71 -0.92 -9.29
C ILE A 312 33.84 -0.56 -8.31
N ARG A 313 33.64 -0.85 -7.01
CA ARG A 313 34.61 -0.51 -5.96
C ARG A 313 35.98 -1.17 -6.18
N ASN A 314 36.01 -2.42 -6.63
CA ASN A 314 37.26 -3.15 -6.86
C ASN A 314 37.86 -2.92 -8.27
N GLY A 315 37.29 -2.01 -9.07
CA GLY A 315 37.79 -1.68 -10.41
C GLY A 315 37.56 -2.76 -11.47
N THR A 316 36.72 -3.77 -11.19
CA THR A 316 36.26 -4.72 -12.23
C THR A 316 35.43 -3.98 -13.28
N VAL A 317 34.71 -2.95 -12.88
CA VAL A 317 33.95 -2.05 -13.75
C VAL A 317 34.39 -0.62 -13.48
N THR A 318 34.78 0.12 -14.52
CA THR A 318 35.01 1.58 -14.44
C THR A 318 34.05 2.31 -15.38
N ILE A 319 33.58 3.48 -14.95
CA ILE A 319 32.65 4.34 -15.69
C ILE A 319 33.20 5.75 -15.60
N GLU A 320 33.60 6.31 -16.74
CA GLU A 320 34.31 7.59 -16.81
C GLU A 320 33.71 8.44 -17.94
N ASP A 321 33.57 9.74 -17.70
CA ASP A 321 33.29 10.65 -18.80
C ASP A 321 34.59 10.88 -19.58
N VAL A 322 34.48 10.78 -20.90
CA VAL A 322 35.59 10.99 -21.83
C VAL A 322 35.17 12.02 -22.87
N PRO A 323 36.09 12.88 -23.32
CA PRO A 323 35.81 13.75 -24.45
C PRO A 323 35.46 12.91 -25.69
N PRO A 324 34.59 13.42 -26.59
CA PRO A 324 34.32 12.77 -27.87
C PRO A 324 35.62 12.52 -28.62
N SER A 325 35.82 11.32 -29.15
CA SER A 325 37.07 11.00 -29.84
C SER A 325 37.16 11.59 -31.25
N ASP A 326 36.08 12.15 -31.80
CA ASP A 326 36.06 12.73 -33.14
C ASP A 326 35.29 14.06 -33.17
N VAL A 327 35.97 15.08 -33.70
CA VAL A 327 35.50 16.46 -33.87
C VAL A 327 34.53 16.50 -35.06
N SER A 328 33.25 16.20 -34.85
CA SER A 328 32.21 16.62 -35.81
C SER A 328 30.78 16.75 -35.29
N ASP A 329 30.46 16.38 -34.05
CA ASP A 329 29.08 16.53 -33.56
C ASP A 329 28.98 17.28 -32.23
N SER A 330 28.52 18.53 -32.36
CA SER A 330 27.97 19.43 -31.34
C SER A 330 28.90 19.84 -30.18
N GLU A 331 29.13 21.14 -30.07
CA GLU A 331 29.66 21.78 -28.87
C GLU A 331 28.88 21.29 -27.63
N GLY A 332 29.56 20.54 -26.75
CA GLY A 332 29.02 20.13 -25.45
C GLY A 332 28.72 18.64 -25.24
N ALA A 333 28.97 17.76 -26.21
CA ALA A 333 28.73 16.32 -26.00
C ALA A 333 29.82 15.68 -25.12
N SER A 334 29.44 15.08 -23.98
CA SER A 334 30.32 14.21 -23.16
C SER A 334 30.04 12.75 -23.47
N TRP A 335 31.06 11.96 -23.81
CA TRP A 335 30.91 10.51 -23.97
C TRP A 335 31.11 9.81 -22.62
N THR A 336 30.49 8.65 -22.43
CA THR A 336 30.78 7.79 -21.27
C THR A 336 31.51 6.53 -21.72
N ARG A 337 32.70 6.28 -21.17
CA ARG A 337 33.45 5.03 -21.34
C ARG A 337 33.13 4.08 -20.18
N ILE A 338 32.63 2.89 -20.51
CA ILE A 338 32.45 1.80 -19.56
C ILE A 338 33.49 0.72 -19.85
N THR A 339 34.35 0.42 -18.89
CA THR A 339 35.31 -0.69 -19.00
C THR A 339 34.89 -1.82 -18.09
N VAL A 340 34.73 -3.03 -18.63
CA VAL A 340 34.45 -4.25 -17.87
C VAL A 340 35.65 -5.18 -17.99
N ARG A 341 36.40 -5.37 -16.90
CA ARG A 341 37.60 -6.24 -16.83
C ARG A 341 37.22 -7.72 -16.65
N ARG A 342 36.22 -8.18 -17.40
CA ARG A 342 35.77 -9.57 -17.47
C ARG A 342 35.24 -9.88 -18.88
N PRO A 343 35.41 -11.11 -19.38
CA PRO A 343 34.81 -11.52 -20.64
C PRO A 343 33.28 -11.61 -20.50
N VAL A 344 32.58 -11.41 -21.61
CA VAL A 344 31.15 -11.72 -21.72
C VAL A 344 30.98 -13.23 -21.64
N THR A 345 30.12 -13.70 -20.74
CA THR A 345 29.89 -15.14 -20.52
C THR A 345 28.62 -15.64 -21.17
N GLU A 346 27.57 -14.82 -21.23
CA GLU A 346 26.26 -15.15 -21.82
C GLU A 346 25.61 -13.87 -22.37
N GLN A 347 24.81 -14.00 -23.43
CA GLN A 347 23.93 -12.96 -23.96
C GLN A 347 22.50 -13.55 -23.96
N LEU A 348 21.61 -12.97 -23.15
CA LEU A 348 20.24 -13.43 -22.94
C LEU A 348 19.23 -12.54 -23.65
#